data_AF-A0A3D4NI64-F1
#
_entry.id   AF-A0A3D4NI64-F1
#
_cell.length_a   1.000
_cell.length_b   1.000
_cell.length_c   1.000
_cell.angle_alpha   90.00
_cell.angle_beta   90.00
_cell.angle_gamma   90.00
#
_symmetry.space_group_name_H-M   'P 1'
#
loop_
_entity.id
_entity.type
_entity.pdbx_description
1 polymer ?
#
loop_
_entity_poly.entity_id
_entity_poly.type
_entity_poly.pdbx_seq_one_letter_code
_entity_poly.pdbx_strand_id
1 'polypeptide(L)'
;MSEAAQPSPDAPSPKASEPPADPAKTGIKWVLLLILLSLAWYLLADRFTPYTQQARVGAFVIPVASEVAGRVTRVNVRNNQDVKAGDVLFEVDPQTYQIAVDRARADLESTRRQIGASTAGIASAQANLRAAQANELKARQDNQRLEGLYREDPGTISVRLLEVSRANREQAVSQVAAARAEVQRAREQEGGSEEDNALLRSAATALSKAELDQANTQIRARSAGLITDLRTDAGQFAAAGSPVMTLIAIHDVWISADMTENNLGLVKLDTPVAIVLDALPGEVFEGRVRSVGYGVSVGQTPAPGTLPSVQTSRDWLRPAQRFPVIIEFSEDSMNKLRDSRAIRAGGQAEVMAFPTQGNPLNPLGRLFLGLMSWLSYAY
;
A
#
# COMPACT_ATOMS: atom_id res chain seq x y z
N MET A 1 -87.11 90.24 -18.80
CA MET A 1 -87.68 90.38 -17.44
C MET A 1 -87.21 89.19 -16.65
N SER A 2 -86.66 89.43 -15.46
CA SER A 2 -86.49 88.51 -14.33
C SER A 2 -85.81 87.14 -14.52
N GLU A 3 -84.89 86.86 -13.58
CA GLU A 3 -84.96 85.70 -12.66
C GLU A 3 -85.09 84.29 -13.25
N ALA A 4 -84.06 83.45 -13.05
CA ALA A 4 -84.10 82.39 -12.02
C ALA A 4 -82.81 81.52 -12.04
N ALA A 5 -82.50 80.99 -10.86
CA ALA A 5 -81.28 80.31 -10.43
C ALA A 5 -80.99 78.93 -11.05
N GLN A 6 -79.70 78.55 -11.12
CA GLN A 6 -79.08 77.31 -10.54
C GLN A 6 -77.62 77.04 -11.07
N PRO A 7 -76.80 76.17 -10.40
CA PRO A 7 -75.36 76.38 -10.10
C PRO A 7 -74.30 75.49 -10.81
N SER A 8 -73.00 75.81 -10.60
CA SER A 8 -71.69 75.06 -10.66
C SER A 8 -71.39 74.06 -11.83
N PRO A 9 -70.14 73.92 -12.38
CA PRO A 9 -68.93 73.46 -11.67
C PRO A 9 -67.53 73.91 -12.22
N ASP A 10 -66.49 73.32 -11.62
CA ASP A 10 -65.03 73.51 -11.66
C ASP A 10 -64.30 73.69 -13.01
N ALA A 11 -63.26 74.54 -12.97
CA ALA A 11 -62.22 74.70 -13.99
C ALA A 11 -60.84 74.24 -13.44
N PRO A 12 -59.95 73.69 -14.29
CA PRO A 12 -58.81 72.87 -13.86
C PRO A 12 -57.63 73.70 -13.31
N SER A 13 -57.03 73.24 -12.21
CA SER A 13 -55.82 73.81 -11.61
C SER A 13 -54.54 73.47 -12.40
N PRO A 14 -53.52 74.35 -12.39
CA PRO A 14 -52.28 74.16 -13.13
C PRO A 14 -51.39 73.06 -12.52
N LYS A 15 -50.82 72.22 -13.38
CA LYS A 15 -49.84 71.17 -13.01
C LYS A 15 -48.59 71.79 -12.39
N ALA A 16 -48.27 71.39 -11.16
CA ALA A 16 -47.01 71.69 -10.51
C ALA A 16 -45.86 70.93 -11.20
N SER A 17 -44.80 71.64 -11.55
CA SER A 17 -43.55 71.11 -12.10
C SER A 17 -42.76 70.34 -11.03
N GLU A 18 -42.37 69.10 -11.35
CA GLU A 18 -41.53 68.24 -10.51
C GLU A 18 -40.12 68.81 -10.30
N PRO A 19 -39.51 68.66 -9.10
CA PRO A 19 -38.15 69.11 -8.83
C PRO A 19 -37.09 68.23 -9.53
N PRO A 20 -35.93 68.79 -9.92
CA PRO A 20 -34.91 68.06 -10.67
C PRO A 20 -34.27 66.96 -9.84
N ALA A 21 -34.01 65.81 -10.48
CA ALA A 21 -33.44 64.63 -9.85
C ALA A 21 -32.01 64.90 -9.32
N ASP A 22 -31.81 64.62 -8.03
CA ASP A 22 -30.58 64.83 -7.28
C ASP A 22 -29.47 63.83 -7.71
N PRO A 23 -28.36 64.28 -8.34
CA PRO A 23 -27.35 63.40 -8.94
C PRO A 23 -26.63 62.51 -7.91
N ALA A 24 -26.59 62.91 -6.64
CA ALA A 24 -25.99 62.13 -5.55
C ALA A 24 -26.78 60.84 -5.26
N LYS A 25 -28.12 60.87 -5.35
CA LYS A 25 -28.97 59.69 -5.16
C LYS A 25 -28.82 58.70 -6.31
N THR A 26 -28.56 59.18 -7.51
CA THR A 26 -28.26 58.35 -8.69
C THR A 26 -26.89 57.68 -8.54
N GLY A 27 -25.87 58.41 -8.08
CA GLY A 27 -24.54 57.86 -7.79
C GLY A 27 -24.56 56.76 -6.72
N ILE A 28 -25.26 56.99 -5.60
CA ILE A 28 -25.41 56.00 -4.53
C ILE A 28 -26.16 54.75 -5.02
N LYS A 29 -27.19 54.91 -5.87
CA LYS A 29 -27.89 53.78 -6.49
C LYS A 29 -26.96 52.97 -7.40
N TRP A 30 -26.11 53.62 -8.19
CA TRP A 30 -25.13 52.92 -9.02
C TRP A 30 -24.09 52.16 -8.18
N VAL A 31 -23.60 52.76 -7.10
CA VAL A 31 -22.67 52.10 -6.18
C VAL A 31 -23.33 50.91 -5.48
N LEU A 32 -24.56 51.07 -4.97
CA LEU A 32 -25.33 49.97 -4.37
C LEU A 32 -25.63 48.86 -5.38
N LEU A 33 -25.96 49.21 -6.62
CA LEU A 33 -26.19 48.25 -7.68
C LEU A 33 -24.90 47.51 -8.05
N LEU A 34 -23.75 48.20 -8.07
CA LEU A 34 -22.43 47.59 -8.25
C LEU A 34 -22.09 46.63 -7.10
N ILE A 35 -22.35 47.02 -5.85
CA ILE A 35 -22.14 46.16 -4.68
C ILE A 35 -23.04 44.92 -4.75
N LEU A 36 -24.32 45.09 -5.06
CA LEU A 36 -25.26 43.98 -5.21
C LEU A 36 -24.88 43.05 -6.36
N LEU A 37 -24.49 43.61 -7.51
CA LEU A 37 -24.02 42.84 -8.67
C LEU A 37 -22.73 42.09 -8.34
N SER A 38 -21.79 42.73 -7.64
CA SER A 38 -20.53 42.12 -7.20
C SER A 38 -20.78 41.01 -6.18
N LEU A 39 -21.73 41.18 -5.25
CA LEU A 39 -22.09 40.17 -4.26
C LEU A 39 -22.77 38.98 -4.93
N ALA A 40 -23.72 39.23 -5.85
CA ALA A 40 -24.37 38.19 -6.63
C ALA A 40 -23.34 37.43 -7.48
N TRP A 41 -22.42 38.13 -8.13
CA TRP A 41 -21.30 37.53 -8.87
C TRP A 41 -20.44 36.65 -7.97
N TYR A 42 -20.02 37.15 -6.81
CA TYR A 42 -19.19 36.41 -5.86
C TYR A 42 -19.88 35.10 -5.42
N LEU A 43 -21.16 35.16 -5.04
CA LEU A 43 -21.92 33.98 -4.62
C LEU A 43 -22.14 32.98 -5.75
N LEU A 44 -22.36 33.44 -6.98
CA LEU A 44 -22.48 32.58 -8.15
C LEU A 44 -21.14 31.95 -8.54
N ALA A 45 -20.05 32.72 -8.50
CA ALA A 45 -18.71 32.23 -8.80
C ALA A 45 -18.28 31.13 -7.82
N ASP A 46 -18.49 31.34 -6.51
CA ASP A 46 -18.14 30.39 -5.46
C ASP A 46 -18.88 29.05 -5.62
N ARG A 47 -20.12 29.08 -6.12
CA ARG A 47 -20.93 27.87 -6.33
C ARG A 47 -20.64 27.14 -7.64
N PHE A 48 -20.49 27.88 -8.74
CA PHE A 48 -20.45 27.30 -10.09
C PHE A 48 -19.05 27.20 -10.71
N THR A 49 -18.09 27.97 -10.19
CA THR A 49 -16.69 28.00 -10.66
C THR A 49 -15.77 28.01 -9.44
N PRO A 50 -15.86 26.98 -8.57
CA PRO A 50 -15.15 27.02 -7.31
C PRO A 50 -13.64 27.02 -7.53
N TYR A 51 -12.99 27.96 -6.87
CA TYR A 51 -11.58 28.25 -6.98
C TYR A 51 -10.91 28.11 -5.62
N THR A 52 -9.72 27.52 -5.58
CA THR A 52 -8.92 27.45 -4.37
C THR A 52 -7.44 27.65 -4.68
N GLN A 53 -6.79 28.46 -3.84
CA GLN A 53 -5.33 28.63 -3.81
C GLN A 53 -4.66 27.68 -2.81
N GLN A 54 -5.47 26.96 -2.03
CA GLN A 54 -4.98 25.99 -1.07
C GLN A 54 -4.89 24.62 -1.75
N ALA A 55 -4.07 24.53 -2.79
CA ALA A 55 -3.76 23.27 -3.41
C ALA A 55 -2.26 22.99 -3.37
N ARG A 56 -1.91 21.71 -3.24
CA ARG A 56 -0.51 21.26 -3.21
C ARG A 56 -0.31 20.05 -4.09
N VAL A 57 0.86 19.98 -4.70
CA VAL A 57 1.35 18.83 -5.45
C VAL A 57 1.64 17.68 -4.48
N GLY A 58 0.87 16.61 -4.58
CA GLY A 58 1.08 15.35 -3.90
C GLY A 58 1.87 14.37 -4.78
N ALA A 59 2.75 13.62 -4.13
CA ALA A 59 3.45 12.48 -4.72
C ALA A 59 3.69 11.44 -3.63
N PHE A 60 3.88 10.18 -3.98
CA PHE A 60 4.24 9.18 -2.98
C PHE A 60 5.67 9.41 -2.50
N VAL A 61 5.81 9.62 -1.19
CA VAL A 61 7.09 9.78 -0.50
C VAL A 61 7.40 8.46 0.18
N ILE A 62 8.33 7.70 -0.39
CA ILE A 62 8.65 6.34 0.04
C ILE A 62 9.97 6.38 0.82
N PRO A 63 9.95 6.13 2.15
CA PRO A 63 11.19 5.98 2.89
C PRO A 63 11.91 4.71 2.42
N VAL A 64 13.16 4.86 2.01
CA VAL A 64 14.02 3.75 1.60
C VAL A 64 14.87 3.36 2.79
N ALA A 65 14.63 2.17 3.30
CA ALA A 65 15.35 1.57 4.42
C ALA A 65 16.07 0.29 3.98
N SER A 66 17.09 -0.10 4.74
CA SER A 66 17.69 -1.42 4.56
C SER A 66 16.76 -2.50 5.12
N GLU A 67 16.58 -3.59 4.40
CA GLU A 67 15.84 -4.76 4.91
C GLU A 67 16.70 -5.59 5.87
N VAL A 68 18.02 -5.51 5.72
CA VAL A 68 19.01 -6.22 6.53
C VAL A 68 19.97 -5.25 7.22
N ALA A 69 20.50 -5.60 8.38
CA ALA A 69 21.38 -4.71 9.15
C ALA A 69 22.85 -4.92 8.77
N GLY A 70 23.59 -3.84 8.54
CA GLY A 70 25.03 -3.97 8.27
C GLY A 70 25.69 -2.66 7.90
N ARG A 71 26.99 -2.73 7.62
CA ARG A 71 27.77 -1.56 7.19
C ARG A 71 27.54 -1.32 5.70
N VAL A 72 27.25 -0.07 5.34
CA VAL A 72 27.14 0.35 3.94
C VAL A 72 28.53 0.32 3.31
N THR A 73 28.70 -0.43 2.23
CA THR A 73 29.97 -0.53 1.49
C THR A 73 30.05 0.48 0.36
N ARG A 74 28.90 0.77 -0.27
CA ARG A 74 28.80 1.71 -1.39
C ARG A 74 27.43 2.37 -1.44
N VAL A 75 27.41 3.65 -1.79
CA VAL A 75 26.20 4.39 -2.15
C VAL A 75 26.29 4.75 -3.64
N ASN A 76 25.33 4.29 -4.43
CA ASN A 76 25.38 4.35 -5.90
C ASN A 76 24.55 5.53 -6.45
N VAL A 77 23.87 6.26 -5.56
CA VAL A 77 22.99 7.38 -5.91
C VAL A 77 23.38 8.65 -5.17
N ARG A 78 22.91 9.79 -5.68
CA ARG A 78 23.11 11.11 -5.09
C ARG A 78 21.77 11.77 -4.81
N ASN A 79 21.80 12.79 -3.95
CA ASN A 79 20.62 13.60 -3.69
C ASN A 79 20.14 14.31 -4.97
N ASN A 80 18.83 14.35 -5.21
CA ASN A 80 18.18 14.87 -6.40
C ASN A 80 18.52 14.13 -7.71
N GLN A 81 18.84 12.83 -7.63
CA GLN A 81 19.07 11.98 -8.79
C GLN A 81 17.81 11.18 -9.16
N ASP A 82 17.50 11.12 -10.47
CA ASP A 82 16.47 10.24 -11.02
C ASP A 82 16.97 8.79 -11.03
N VAL A 83 16.13 7.87 -10.55
CA VAL A 83 16.39 6.43 -10.53
C VAL A 83 15.24 5.66 -11.19
N LYS A 84 15.57 4.56 -11.84
CA LYS A 84 14.61 3.62 -12.42
C LYS A 84 14.30 2.51 -11.43
N ALA A 85 13.16 1.85 -11.63
CA ALA A 85 12.85 0.63 -10.90
C ALA A 85 13.94 -0.43 -11.15
N GLY A 86 14.46 -1.03 -10.09
CA GLY A 86 15.52 -2.04 -10.12
C GLY A 86 16.94 -1.50 -9.93
N ASP A 87 17.15 -0.19 -10.03
CA ASP A 87 18.47 0.43 -9.83
C ASP A 87 18.95 0.21 -8.39
N VAL A 88 20.23 -0.16 -8.24
CA VAL A 88 20.86 -0.32 -6.92
C VAL A 88 21.09 1.06 -6.33
N LEU A 89 20.54 1.30 -5.15
CA LEU A 89 20.64 2.57 -4.43
C LEU A 89 21.89 2.58 -3.54
N PHE A 90 22.03 1.56 -2.71
CA PHE A 90 23.21 1.35 -1.88
C PHE A 90 23.38 -0.13 -1.56
N GLU A 91 24.60 -0.48 -1.18
CA GLU A 91 25.03 -1.85 -0.88
C GLU A 91 25.44 -1.94 0.59
N VAL A 92 24.96 -2.97 1.27
CA VAL A 92 25.39 -3.38 2.60
C VAL A 92 26.42 -4.50 2.46
N ASP A 93 27.38 -4.59 3.39
CA ASP A 93 28.41 -5.61 3.40
C ASP A 93 27.80 -7.04 3.33
N PRO A 94 28.03 -7.78 2.23
CA PRO A 94 27.42 -9.08 2.03
C PRO A 94 28.16 -10.20 2.74
N GLN A 95 29.35 -9.97 3.32
CA GLN A 95 30.22 -11.05 3.81
C GLN A 95 29.53 -11.92 4.88
N THR A 96 28.89 -11.30 5.86
CA THR A 96 28.16 -12.03 6.91
C THR A 96 27.00 -12.85 6.34
N TYR A 97 26.33 -12.34 5.31
CA TYR A 97 25.20 -13.01 4.66
C TYR A 97 25.65 -14.16 3.75
N GLN A 98 26.78 -13.99 3.04
CA GLN A 98 27.40 -15.08 2.27
C GLN A 98 27.78 -16.24 3.18
N ILE A 99 28.40 -15.96 4.34
CA ILE A 99 28.75 -16.99 5.33
C ILE A 99 27.49 -17.70 5.84
N ALA A 100 26.38 -16.97 6.05
CA ALA A 100 25.12 -17.56 6.45
C ALA A 100 24.53 -18.48 5.38
N VAL A 101 24.62 -18.10 4.09
CA VAL A 101 24.22 -18.93 2.95
C VAL A 101 25.07 -20.20 2.87
N ASP A 102 26.39 -20.07 2.99
CA ASP A 102 27.30 -21.21 2.93
C ASP A 102 27.05 -22.19 4.08
N ARG A 103 26.79 -21.67 5.28
CA ARG A 103 26.39 -22.48 6.44
C ARG A 103 25.06 -23.20 6.19
N ALA A 104 24.03 -22.49 5.76
CA ALA A 104 22.71 -23.09 5.51
C ALA A 104 22.76 -24.15 4.40
N ARG A 105 23.61 -23.94 3.38
CA ARG A 105 23.86 -24.93 2.32
C ARG A 105 24.54 -26.18 2.86
N ALA A 106 25.55 -26.03 3.72
CA ALA A 106 26.22 -27.14 4.38
C ALA A 106 25.26 -27.92 5.30
N ASP A 107 24.38 -27.22 6.03
CA ASP A 107 23.36 -27.83 6.89
C ASP A 107 22.34 -28.63 6.06
N LEU A 108 21.92 -28.11 4.90
CA LEU A 108 21.05 -28.84 3.96
C LEU A 108 21.74 -30.11 3.42
N GLU A 109 23.00 -30.02 3.01
CA GLU A 109 23.76 -31.18 2.54
C GLU A 109 23.95 -32.22 3.65
N SER A 110 24.28 -31.79 4.87
CA SER A 110 24.37 -32.65 6.05
C SER A 110 23.06 -33.38 6.31
N THR A 111 21.94 -32.65 6.25
CA THR A 111 20.59 -33.22 6.43
C THR A 111 20.27 -34.26 5.35
N ARG A 112 20.59 -33.99 4.07
CA ARG A 112 20.43 -34.97 2.98
C ARG A 112 21.24 -36.23 3.22
N ARG A 113 22.51 -36.09 3.65
CA ARG A 113 23.36 -37.25 3.97
C ARG A 113 22.81 -38.07 5.15
N GLN A 114 22.27 -37.39 6.17
CA GLN A 114 21.63 -38.06 7.30
C GLN A 114 20.41 -38.87 6.86
N ILE A 115 19.56 -38.33 5.98
CA ILE A 115 18.41 -39.06 5.43
C ILE A 115 18.88 -40.26 4.63
N GLY A 116 19.87 -40.09 3.74
CA GLY A 116 20.44 -41.22 2.99
C GLY A 116 21.00 -42.34 3.88
N ALA A 117 21.63 -41.98 5.01
CA ALA A 117 22.07 -42.95 6.02
C ALA A 117 20.89 -43.67 6.70
N SER A 118 19.81 -42.95 7.03
CA SER A 118 18.58 -43.54 7.56
C SER A 118 17.92 -44.51 6.56
N THR A 119 17.87 -44.16 5.28
CA THR A 119 17.36 -45.04 4.22
C THR A 119 18.15 -46.35 4.13
N ALA A 120 19.48 -46.27 4.20
CA ALA A 120 20.34 -47.46 4.26
C ALA A 120 20.08 -48.29 5.54
N GLY A 121 19.82 -47.64 6.67
CA GLY A 121 19.40 -48.28 7.92
C GLY A 121 18.09 -49.06 7.78
N ILE A 122 17.10 -48.50 7.09
CA ILE A 122 15.83 -49.19 6.79
C ILE A 122 16.07 -50.41 5.92
N ALA A 123 16.91 -50.32 4.90
CA ALA A 123 17.25 -51.45 4.04
C ALA A 123 17.87 -52.61 4.84
N SER A 124 18.75 -52.29 5.80
CA SER A 124 19.32 -53.27 6.74
C SER A 124 18.26 -53.90 7.66
N ALA A 125 17.40 -53.08 8.27
CA ALA A 125 16.30 -53.57 9.12
C ALA A 125 15.34 -54.49 8.34
N GLN A 126 15.04 -54.16 7.09
CA GLN A 126 14.20 -54.99 6.21
C GLN A 126 14.87 -56.32 5.85
N ALA A 127 16.19 -56.35 5.68
CA ALA A 127 16.94 -57.59 5.48
C ALA A 127 16.87 -58.49 6.72
N ASN A 128 16.99 -57.91 7.92
CA ASN A 128 16.84 -58.64 9.18
C ASN A 128 15.42 -59.19 9.38
N LEU A 129 14.39 -58.42 9.01
CA LEU A 129 13.00 -58.88 9.01
C LEU A 129 12.82 -60.07 8.06
N ARG A 130 13.38 -60.02 6.84
CA ARG A 130 13.32 -61.13 5.88
C ARG A 130 14.00 -62.38 6.43
N ALA A 131 15.15 -62.24 7.09
CA ALA A 131 15.82 -63.36 7.75
C ALA A 131 14.98 -63.96 8.89
N ALA A 132 14.36 -63.12 9.72
CA ALA A 132 13.46 -63.57 10.79
C ALA A 132 12.22 -64.30 10.24
N GLN A 133 11.64 -63.80 9.14
CA GLN A 133 10.51 -64.44 8.47
C GLN A 133 10.87 -65.81 7.89
N ALA A 134 12.06 -65.95 7.30
CA ALA A 134 12.55 -67.24 6.81
C ALA A 134 12.71 -68.25 7.95
N ASN A 135 13.22 -67.82 9.11
CA ASN A 135 13.34 -68.66 10.30
C ASN A 135 11.98 -69.07 10.88
N GLU A 136 11.02 -68.14 10.92
CA GLU A 136 9.64 -68.42 11.35
C GLU A 136 8.95 -69.43 10.43
N LEU A 137 9.11 -69.27 9.10
CA LEU A 137 8.58 -70.21 8.12
C LEU A 137 9.14 -71.61 8.33
N LYS A 138 10.46 -71.73 8.53
CA LYS A 138 11.11 -73.01 8.83
C LYS A 138 10.56 -73.64 10.11
N ALA A 139 10.52 -72.87 11.21
CA ALA A 139 10.01 -73.36 12.49
C ALA A 139 8.54 -73.77 12.43
N ARG A 140 7.72 -73.06 11.65
CA ARG A 140 6.32 -73.40 11.39
C ARG A 140 6.19 -74.71 10.61
N GLN A 141 6.95 -74.89 9.54
CA GLN A 141 6.93 -76.12 8.73
C GLN A 141 7.39 -77.34 9.54
N ASP A 142 8.44 -77.19 10.34
CA ASP A 142 8.94 -78.26 11.22
C ASP A 142 7.89 -78.63 12.29
N ASN A 143 7.22 -77.63 12.87
CA ASN A 143 6.15 -77.85 13.82
C ASN A 143 4.93 -78.55 13.20
N GLN A 144 4.47 -78.08 12.04
CA GLN A 144 3.36 -78.69 11.30
C GLN A 144 3.67 -80.14 10.91
N ARG A 145 4.91 -80.42 10.50
CA ARG A 145 5.37 -81.78 10.16
C ARG A 145 5.28 -82.70 11.38
N LEU A 146 5.77 -82.25 12.54
CA LEU A 146 5.71 -83.04 13.78
C LEU A 146 4.28 -83.22 14.31
N GLU A 147 3.42 -82.19 14.20
CA GLU A 147 2.00 -82.30 14.55
C GLU A 147 1.21 -83.24 13.64
N GLY A 148 1.58 -83.33 12.36
CA GLY A 148 1.03 -84.30 11.42
C GLY A 148 1.42 -85.72 11.81
N LEU A 149 2.74 -85.97 12.00
CA LEU A 149 3.26 -87.28 12.39
C LEU A 149 2.65 -87.79 13.69
N TYR A 150 2.49 -86.93 14.71
CA TYR A 150 1.87 -87.32 15.98
C TYR A 150 0.38 -87.65 15.86
N ARG A 151 -0.35 -86.99 14.95
CA ARG A 151 -1.77 -87.26 14.69
C ARG A 151 -1.99 -88.57 13.94
N GLU A 152 -1.10 -88.88 13.01
CA GLU A 152 -1.16 -90.11 12.21
C GLU A 152 -0.74 -91.33 13.04
N ASP A 153 0.31 -91.20 13.85
CA ASP A 153 0.76 -92.25 14.77
C ASP A 153 1.32 -91.67 16.10
N PRO A 154 0.55 -91.74 17.20
CA PRO A 154 0.97 -91.24 18.51
C PRO A 154 2.25 -91.88 19.09
N GLY A 155 2.66 -93.06 18.59
CA GLY A 155 3.85 -93.77 19.05
C GLY A 155 5.16 -93.36 18.37
N THR A 156 5.10 -92.64 17.24
CA THR A 156 6.28 -92.38 16.39
C THR A 156 7.19 -91.25 16.93
N ILE A 157 6.67 -90.28 17.68
CA ILE A 157 7.48 -89.19 18.28
C ILE A 157 7.14 -88.91 19.74
N SER A 158 8.08 -88.38 20.51
CA SER A 158 7.84 -87.99 21.91
C SER A 158 7.06 -86.67 22.03
N VAL A 159 6.16 -86.58 23.01
CA VAL A 159 5.40 -85.34 23.33
C VAL A 159 6.34 -84.16 23.61
N ARG A 160 7.46 -84.42 24.29
CA ARG A 160 8.48 -83.40 24.58
C ARG A 160 9.06 -82.78 23.31
N LEU A 161 9.28 -83.56 22.25
CA LEU A 161 9.79 -83.04 20.98
C LEU A 161 8.78 -82.09 20.32
N LEU A 162 7.48 -82.41 20.41
CA LEU A 162 6.41 -81.54 19.92
C LEU A 162 6.32 -80.23 20.73
N GLU A 163 6.40 -80.29 22.06
CA GLU A 163 6.41 -79.11 22.93
C GLU A 163 7.59 -78.18 22.62
N VAL A 164 8.80 -78.73 22.46
CA VAL A 164 9.99 -77.96 22.07
C VAL A 164 9.80 -77.32 20.70
N SER A 165 9.24 -78.05 19.73
CA SER A 165 8.94 -77.49 18.40
C SER A 165 7.93 -76.34 18.45
N ARG A 166 6.88 -76.46 19.28
CA ARG A 166 5.90 -75.39 19.50
C ARG A 166 6.55 -74.15 20.12
N ALA A 167 7.37 -74.34 21.16
CA ALA A 167 8.12 -73.26 21.79
C ALA A 167 9.07 -72.56 20.79
N ASN A 168 9.77 -73.33 19.95
CA ASN A 168 10.64 -72.78 18.91
C ASN A 168 9.87 -71.95 17.86
N ARG A 169 8.67 -72.41 17.46
CA ARG A 169 7.79 -71.64 16.58
C ARG A 169 7.37 -70.33 17.23
N GLU A 170 6.92 -70.36 18.48
CA GLU A 170 6.49 -69.16 19.22
C GLU A 170 7.62 -68.13 19.38
N GLN A 171 8.83 -68.61 19.67
CA GLN A 171 10.03 -67.79 19.71
C GLN A 171 10.31 -67.11 18.35
N ALA A 172 10.19 -67.87 17.24
CA ALA A 172 10.40 -67.32 15.91
C ALA A 172 9.34 -66.28 15.51
N VAL A 173 8.08 -66.48 15.91
CA VAL A 173 7.00 -65.49 15.74
C VAL A 173 7.32 -64.20 16.50
N SER A 174 7.77 -64.33 17.75
CA SER A 174 8.20 -63.18 18.57
C SER A 174 9.37 -62.42 17.94
N GLN A 175 10.32 -63.13 17.32
CA GLN A 175 11.46 -62.52 16.63
C GLN A 175 11.03 -61.73 15.39
N VAL A 176 10.04 -62.23 14.62
CA VAL A 176 9.46 -61.48 13.49
C VAL A 176 8.76 -60.22 13.99
N ALA A 177 8.01 -60.30 15.09
CA ALA A 177 7.35 -59.13 15.67
C ALA A 177 8.37 -58.05 16.08
N ALA A 178 9.47 -58.45 16.74
CA ALA A 178 10.56 -57.54 17.11
C ALA A 178 11.24 -56.91 15.88
N ALA A 179 11.56 -57.71 14.85
CA ALA A 179 12.18 -57.20 13.63
C ALA A 179 11.23 -56.26 12.85
N ARG A 180 9.91 -56.49 12.91
CA ARG A 180 8.92 -55.60 12.30
C ARG A 180 8.85 -54.26 13.02
N ALA A 181 8.90 -54.27 14.35
CA ALA A 181 8.98 -53.06 15.16
C ALA A 181 10.27 -52.27 14.90
N GLU A 182 11.40 -52.95 14.66
CA GLU A 182 12.66 -52.31 14.25
C GLU A 182 12.51 -51.56 12.92
N VAL A 183 11.94 -52.20 11.89
CA VAL A 183 11.70 -51.56 10.59
C VAL A 183 10.79 -50.33 10.75
N GLN A 184 9.75 -50.43 11.58
CA GLN A 184 8.85 -49.31 11.83
C GLN A 184 9.59 -48.15 12.53
N ARG A 185 10.40 -48.44 13.54
CA ARG A 185 11.22 -47.43 14.23
C ARG A 185 12.19 -46.74 13.27
N ALA A 186 12.84 -47.50 12.39
CA ALA A 186 13.76 -46.94 11.39
C ALA A 186 13.04 -46.02 10.38
N ARG A 187 11.82 -46.38 9.96
CA ARG A 187 10.97 -45.52 9.10
C ARG A 187 10.53 -44.24 9.80
N GLU A 188 10.16 -44.33 11.07
CA GLU A 188 9.80 -43.17 11.88
C GLU A 188 10.99 -42.23 12.10
N GLN A 189 12.20 -42.77 12.29
CA GLN A 189 13.44 -41.99 12.37
C GLN A 189 13.84 -41.31 11.06
N GLU A 190 13.57 -41.94 9.91
CA GLU A 190 13.76 -41.30 8.61
C GLU A 190 12.83 -40.10 8.46
N GLY A 191 11.61 -40.15 9.00
CA GLY A 191 10.70 -38.99 9.04
C GLY A 191 9.95 -38.73 7.74
N GLY A 192 9.82 -39.75 6.88
CA GLY A 192 9.10 -39.69 5.60
C GLY A 192 10.02 -39.72 4.37
N SER A 193 9.43 -39.61 3.17
CA SER A 193 10.17 -39.48 1.91
C SER A 193 10.97 -38.17 1.88
N GLU A 194 11.99 -38.07 1.03
CA GLU A 194 12.80 -36.85 0.89
C GLU A 194 11.96 -35.58 0.71
N GLU A 195 10.89 -35.63 -0.09
CA GLU A 195 10.04 -34.46 -0.39
C GLU A 195 9.15 -34.02 0.81
N ASP A 196 8.70 -34.96 1.63
CA ASP A 196 7.83 -34.68 2.78
C ASP A 196 8.58 -34.58 4.12
N ASN A 197 9.89 -34.81 4.09
CA ASN A 197 10.73 -34.81 5.28
C ASN A 197 10.76 -33.41 5.92
N ALA A 198 10.27 -33.30 7.16
CA ALA A 198 10.23 -32.03 7.88
C ALA A 198 11.63 -31.42 8.10
N LEU A 199 12.65 -32.25 8.34
CA LEU A 199 14.03 -31.80 8.54
C LEU A 199 14.60 -31.23 7.25
N LEU A 200 14.36 -31.91 6.12
CA LEU A 200 14.83 -31.44 4.81
C LEU A 200 14.15 -30.12 4.42
N ARG A 201 12.82 -30.00 4.60
CA ARG A 201 12.09 -28.76 4.32
C ARG A 201 12.55 -27.61 5.21
N SER A 202 12.81 -27.87 6.48
CA SER A 202 13.34 -26.88 7.42
C SER A 202 14.72 -26.37 6.97
N ALA A 203 15.64 -27.28 6.63
CA ALA A 203 16.98 -26.93 6.14
C ALA A 203 16.94 -26.18 4.80
N ALA A 204 16.05 -26.59 3.88
CA ALA A 204 15.85 -25.90 2.61
C ALA A 204 15.30 -24.48 2.81
N THR A 205 14.33 -24.32 3.71
CA THR A 205 13.76 -23.01 4.07
C THR A 205 14.81 -22.10 4.71
N ALA A 206 15.68 -22.65 5.56
CA ALA A 206 16.78 -21.91 6.15
C ALA A 206 17.78 -21.40 5.08
N LEU A 207 18.06 -22.21 4.05
CA LEU A 207 18.85 -21.79 2.90
C LEU A 207 18.15 -20.68 2.11
N SER A 208 16.87 -20.86 1.73
CA SER A 208 16.10 -19.83 1.01
C SER A 208 16.05 -18.50 1.78
N LYS A 209 15.93 -18.55 3.11
CA LYS A 209 15.97 -17.35 3.95
C LYS A 209 17.34 -16.68 3.90
N ALA A 210 18.42 -17.43 4.06
CA ALA A 210 19.78 -16.88 3.99
C ALA A 210 20.07 -16.27 2.62
N GLU A 211 19.62 -16.89 1.53
CA GLU A 211 19.75 -16.36 0.17
C GLU A 211 18.94 -15.07 -0.04
N LEU A 212 17.74 -14.99 0.53
CA LEU A 212 16.94 -13.76 0.53
C LEU A 212 17.63 -12.64 1.32
N ASP A 213 18.11 -12.94 2.53
CA ASP A 213 18.83 -11.98 3.35
C ASP A 213 20.10 -11.49 2.63
N GLN A 214 20.79 -12.37 1.89
CA GLN A 214 21.92 -12.01 1.03
C GLN A 214 21.48 -11.11 -0.13
N ALA A 215 20.40 -11.43 -0.84
CA ALA A 215 19.89 -10.60 -1.94
C ALA A 215 19.51 -9.19 -1.43
N ASN A 216 18.95 -9.13 -0.22
CA ASN A 216 18.54 -7.91 0.45
C ASN A 216 19.71 -7.01 0.91
N THR A 217 20.97 -7.46 0.78
CA THR A 217 22.14 -6.61 0.96
C THR A 217 22.29 -5.55 -0.14
N GLN A 218 21.65 -5.77 -1.29
CA GLN A 218 21.60 -4.80 -2.38
C GLN A 218 20.24 -4.12 -2.38
N ILE A 219 20.18 -2.91 -1.82
CA ILE A 219 18.92 -2.18 -1.71
C ILE A 219 18.63 -1.53 -3.06
N ARG A 220 17.53 -1.95 -3.68
CA ARG A 220 17.10 -1.51 -5.01
C ARG A 220 15.86 -0.63 -4.94
N ALA A 221 15.72 0.28 -5.90
CA ALA A 221 14.51 1.07 -6.06
C ALA A 221 13.35 0.17 -6.52
N ARG A 222 12.25 0.10 -5.75
CA ARG A 222 11.05 -0.66 -6.12
C ARG A 222 10.23 0.03 -7.21
N SER A 223 10.35 1.35 -7.35
CA SER A 223 9.67 2.15 -8.37
C SER A 223 10.60 3.24 -8.88
N ALA A 224 10.31 3.78 -10.07
CA ALA A 224 11.05 4.91 -10.61
C ALA A 224 10.68 6.20 -9.86
N GLY A 225 11.68 7.03 -9.57
CA GLY A 225 11.52 8.20 -8.72
C GLY A 225 12.75 9.08 -8.61
N LEU A 226 12.63 10.13 -7.82
CA LEU A 226 13.72 11.04 -7.47
C LEU A 226 14.19 10.75 -6.04
N ILE A 227 15.50 10.59 -5.83
CA ILE A 227 16.07 10.42 -4.49
C ILE A 227 16.21 11.78 -3.80
N THR A 228 15.73 11.88 -2.57
CA THR A 228 15.90 13.03 -1.67
C THR A 228 16.32 12.60 -0.26
N ASP A 229 16.83 13.54 0.53
CA ASP A 229 17.24 13.36 1.93
C ASP A 229 18.17 12.14 2.13
N LEU A 230 19.18 12.01 1.27
CA LEU A 230 20.22 10.99 1.41
C LEU A 230 21.08 11.26 2.65
N ARG A 231 20.96 10.41 3.68
CA ARG A 231 21.64 10.55 4.98
C ARG A 231 22.69 9.48 5.26
N THR A 232 23.01 8.64 4.29
CA THR A 232 23.99 7.57 4.44
C THR A 232 25.16 7.73 3.47
N ASP A 233 26.31 7.20 3.86
CA ASP A 233 27.53 7.16 3.06
C ASP A 233 28.29 5.86 3.37
N ALA A 234 29.25 5.52 2.51
CA ALA A 234 30.10 4.36 2.69
C ALA A 234 30.77 4.39 4.08
N GLY A 235 30.71 3.26 4.77
CA GLY A 235 31.22 3.10 6.13
C GLY A 235 30.18 3.31 7.24
N GLN A 236 29.03 3.93 6.97
CA GLN A 236 27.96 4.05 7.96
C GLN A 236 27.26 2.72 8.23
N PHE A 237 26.64 2.58 9.41
CA PHE A 237 25.87 1.40 9.77
C PHE A 237 24.39 1.63 9.48
N ALA A 238 23.80 0.81 8.62
CA ALA A 238 22.38 0.82 8.31
C ALA A 238 21.65 -0.20 9.20
N ALA A 239 20.70 0.28 10.01
CA ALA A 239 19.81 -0.58 10.78
C ALA A 239 18.64 -1.06 9.91
N ALA A 240 18.21 -2.30 10.11
CA ALA A 240 17.05 -2.84 9.41
C ALA A 240 15.77 -2.04 9.73
N GLY A 241 15.04 -1.65 8.69
CA GLY A 241 13.81 -0.85 8.80
C GLY A 241 14.03 0.65 9.09
N SER A 242 15.27 1.09 9.31
CA SER A 242 15.58 2.52 9.49
C SER A 242 15.79 3.19 8.13
N PRO A 243 14.99 4.21 7.76
CA PRO A 243 15.17 4.92 6.51
C PRO A 243 16.50 5.66 6.45
N VAL A 244 17.19 5.54 5.31
CA VAL A 244 18.48 6.21 5.04
C VAL A 244 18.39 7.23 3.91
N MET A 245 17.34 7.14 3.09
CA MET A 245 16.99 8.11 2.07
C MET A 245 15.49 8.05 1.79
N THR A 246 15.00 8.98 1.00
CA THR A 246 13.60 9.06 0.60
C THR A 246 13.50 9.03 -0.93
N LEU A 247 12.59 8.23 -1.48
CA LEU A 247 12.30 8.18 -2.90
C LEU A 247 10.94 8.83 -3.15
N ILE A 248 10.91 9.88 -3.97
CA ILE A 248 9.69 10.53 -4.42
C ILE A 248 9.28 9.88 -5.74
N ALA A 249 8.12 9.21 -5.75
CA ALA A 249 7.59 8.57 -6.95
C ALA A 249 7.00 9.61 -7.91
N ILE A 250 7.81 10.08 -8.86
CA ILE A 250 7.41 11.13 -9.82
C ILE A 250 6.51 10.63 -10.96
N HIS A 251 6.19 9.33 -11.00
CA HIS A 251 5.34 8.76 -12.05
C HIS A 251 3.84 8.86 -11.74
N ASP A 252 3.46 9.01 -10.46
CA ASP A 252 2.09 9.18 -10.01
C ASP A 252 2.01 10.42 -9.10
N VAL A 253 1.64 11.54 -9.72
CA VAL A 253 1.56 12.87 -9.11
C VAL A 253 0.12 13.35 -9.19
N TRP A 254 -0.40 13.87 -8.09
CA TRP A 254 -1.75 14.40 -7.99
C TRP A 254 -1.73 15.78 -7.34
N ILE A 255 -2.86 16.48 -7.41
CA ILE A 255 -3.08 17.71 -6.67
C ILE A 255 -4.07 17.44 -5.55
N SER A 256 -3.71 17.81 -4.33
CA SER A 256 -4.63 17.86 -3.19
C SER A 256 -5.09 19.30 -3.05
N ALA A 257 -6.34 19.57 -3.41
CA ALA A 257 -6.94 20.90 -3.34
C ALA A 257 -7.97 20.98 -2.22
N ASP A 258 -7.74 21.85 -1.24
CA ASP A 258 -8.63 22.06 -0.11
C ASP A 258 -9.76 23.02 -0.50
N MET A 259 -10.96 22.47 -0.69
CA MET A 259 -12.16 23.21 -1.13
C MET A 259 -13.16 23.32 0.02
N THR A 260 -13.85 24.46 0.14
CA THR A 260 -14.87 24.66 1.18
C THR A 260 -16.12 23.80 0.92
N GLU A 261 -16.89 23.49 1.97
CA GLU A 261 -18.13 22.72 1.83
C GLU A 261 -19.11 23.31 0.79
N ASN A 262 -19.21 24.64 0.73
CA ASN A 262 -20.07 25.32 -0.25
C ASN A 262 -19.67 25.03 -1.70
N ASN A 263 -18.36 24.94 -1.94
CA ASN A 263 -17.74 24.74 -3.26
C ASN A 263 -17.98 23.31 -3.78
N LEU A 264 -18.13 22.34 -2.88
CA LEU A 264 -18.27 20.92 -3.25
C LEU A 264 -19.67 20.57 -3.77
N GLY A 265 -20.67 21.43 -3.59
CA GLY A 265 -22.05 21.08 -3.90
C GLY A 265 -22.33 20.70 -5.36
N LEU A 266 -21.48 21.13 -6.29
CA LEU A 266 -21.55 20.75 -7.71
C LEU A 266 -20.32 19.94 -8.19
N VAL A 267 -19.26 19.85 -7.40
CA VAL A 267 -18.04 19.13 -7.76
C VAL A 267 -18.28 17.62 -7.59
N LYS A 268 -18.18 16.88 -8.68
CA LYS A 268 -18.34 15.42 -8.72
C LYS A 268 -17.09 14.75 -9.28
N LEU A 269 -17.04 13.42 -9.18
CA LEU A 269 -16.06 12.62 -9.89
C LEU A 269 -16.01 13.01 -11.38
N ASP A 270 -14.82 13.06 -11.97
CA ASP A 270 -14.56 13.42 -13.38
C ASP A 270 -14.85 14.89 -13.74
N THR A 271 -15.10 15.76 -12.75
CA THR A 271 -15.26 17.20 -13.00
C THR A 271 -13.97 17.76 -13.62
N PRO A 272 -14.04 18.47 -14.76
CA PRO A 272 -12.86 19.08 -15.37
C PRO A 272 -12.35 20.24 -14.51
N VAL A 273 -11.02 20.30 -14.36
CA VAL A 273 -10.36 21.35 -13.59
C VAL A 273 -9.19 21.95 -14.39
N ALA A 274 -8.91 23.22 -14.13
CA ALA A 274 -7.68 23.87 -14.56
C ALA A 274 -6.77 24.07 -13.35
N ILE A 275 -5.48 23.81 -13.55
CA ILE A 275 -4.45 23.79 -12.51
C ILE A 275 -3.35 24.75 -12.95
N VAL A 276 -2.94 25.64 -12.06
CA VAL A 276 -1.75 26.49 -12.22
C VAL A 276 -0.76 26.08 -11.15
N LEU A 277 0.50 25.91 -11.55
CA LEU A 277 1.58 25.58 -10.63
C LEU A 277 2.47 26.80 -10.46
N ASP A 278 2.76 27.17 -9.23
CA ASP A 278 3.69 28.27 -8.93
C ASP A 278 5.11 27.97 -9.47
N ALA A 279 5.44 26.67 -9.58
CA ALA A 279 6.71 26.22 -10.15
C ALA A 279 6.82 26.44 -11.68
N LEU A 280 5.69 26.61 -12.38
CA LEU A 280 5.60 26.82 -13.83
C LEU A 280 4.61 27.96 -14.12
N PRO A 281 5.01 29.22 -13.86
CA PRO A 281 4.19 30.38 -14.17
C PRO A 281 3.96 30.50 -15.69
N GLY A 282 2.80 31.00 -16.09
CA GLY A 282 2.38 31.19 -17.48
C GLY A 282 1.74 29.97 -18.15
N GLU A 283 1.79 28.78 -17.52
CA GLU A 283 1.15 27.57 -18.02
C GLU A 283 -0.12 27.23 -17.23
N VAL A 284 -1.11 26.68 -17.94
CA VAL A 284 -2.35 26.15 -17.36
C VAL A 284 -2.45 24.69 -17.75
N PHE A 285 -2.51 23.83 -16.74
CA PHE A 285 -2.63 22.39 -16.89
C PHE A 285 -4.09 21.96 -16.76
N GLU A 286 -4.49 20.99 -17.55
CA GLU A 286 -5.82 20.41 -17.47
C GLU A 286 -5.79 19.13 -16.64
N GLY A 287 -6.81 18.95 -15.80
CA GLY A 287 -6.96 17.77 -14.97
C GLY A 287 -8.42 17.43 -14.73
N ARG A 288 -8.64 16.38 -13.94
CA ARG A 288 -9.97 15.94 -13.53
C ARG A 288 -10.00 15.55 -12.06
N VAL A 289 -11.17 15.69 -11.45
CA VAL A 289 -11.38 15.26 -10.06
C VAL A 289 -11.40 13.73 -10.01
N ARG A 290 -10.39 13.15 -9.35
CA ARG A 290 -10.29 11.69 -9.09
C ARG A 290 -11.11 11.29 -7.87
N SER A 291 -11.14 12.11 -6.82
CA SER A 291 -11.99 11.86 -5.65
C SER A 291 -12.25 13.13 -4.85
N VAL A 292 -13.36 13.14 -4.14
CA VAL A 292 -13.72 14.18 -3.17
C VAL A 292 -13.65 13.55 -1.79
N GLY A 293 -12.89 14.13 -0.87
CA GLY A 293 -12.76 13.64 0.49
C GLY A 293 -14.10 13.66 1.22
N TYR A 294 -14.51 12.51 1.78
CA TYR A 294 -15.77 12.36 2.52
C TYR A 294 -15.68 12.75 4.00
N GLY A 295 -14.49 13.08 4.49
CA GLY A 295 -14.29 13.44 5.89
C GLY A 295 -12.95 14.13 6.13
N VAL A 296 -12.92 15.01 7.12
CA VAL A 296 -11.71 15.66 7.62
C VAL A 296 -11.62 15.46 9.12
N SER A 297 -10.40 15.29 9.63
CA SER A 297 -10.17 15.17 11.07
C SER A 297 -10.40 16.54 11.72
N VAL A 298 -11.51 16.67 12.44
CA VAL A 298 -11.84 17.85 13.25
C VAL A 298 -11.23 17.71 14.65
N GLY A 299 -9.90 17.81 14.71
CA GLY A 299 -9.12 17.83 15.96
C GLY A 299 -8.58 16.47 16.43
N GLN A 300 -7.63 16.53 17.36
CA GLN A 300 -7.07 15.35 18.01
C GLN A 300 -8.08 14.76 18.99
N THR A 301 -8.43 13.49 18.84
CA THR A 301 -9.09 12.74 19.92
C THR A 301 -8.09 12.65 21.09
N PRO A 302 -8.41 13.18 22.29
CA PRO A 302 -7.48 13.11 23.42
C PRO A 302 -7.19 11.64 23.77
N ALA A 303 -5.95 11.34 24.14
CA ALA A 303 -5.60 10.03 24.66
C ALA A 303 -6.43 9.72 25.94
N PRO A 304 -6.85 8.46 26.15
CA PRO A 304 -7.59 8.08 27.36
C PRO A 304 -6.86 8.53 28.63
N GLY A 305 -7.55 9.24 29.53
CA GLY A 305 -6.98 9.78 30.78
C GLY A 305 -6.66 11.28 30.79
N THR A 306 -6.89 11.99 29.69
CA THR A 306 -6.83 13.46 29.66
C THR A 306 -8.23 14.06 29.54
N LEU A 307 -8.45 15.24 30.16
CA LEU A 307 -9.70 15.97 29.98
C LEU A 307 -9.74 16.58 28.57
N PRO A 308 -10.87 16.48 27.83
CA PRO A 308 -11.02 17.16 26.56
C PRO A 308 -10.80 18.66 26.73
N SER A 309 -9.85 19.23 26.00
CA SER A 309 -9.69 20.67 25.92
C SER A 309 -10.67 21.23 24.89
N VAL A 310 -11.55 22.13 25.32
CA VAL A 310 -12.44 22.85 24.39
C VAL A 310 -11.59 23.90 23.67
N GLN A 311 -11.39 23.72 22.36
CA GLN A 311 -10.81 24.76 21.52
C GLN A 311 -11.86 25.85 21.31
N THR A 312 -11.82 26.90 22.12
CA THR A 312 -12.67 28.08 21.95
C THR A 312 -12.11 28.93 20.81
N SER A 313 -12.57 28.71 19.57
CA SER A 313 -12.30 29.62 18.46
C SER A 313 -12.92 30.99 18.77
N ARG A 314 -12.13 32.06 18.71
CA ARG A 314 -12.57 33.45 18.99
C ARG A 314 -13.16 34.14 17.74
N ASP A 315 -13.47 33.37 16.71
CA ASP A 315 -14.02 33.88 15.46
C ASP A 315 -15.52 34.10 15.60
N TRP A 316 -15.98 35.30 15.26
CA TRP A 316 -17.39 35.69 15.29
C TRP A 316 -18.26 34.97 14.25
N LEU A 317 -17.61 34.30 13.27
CA LEU A 317 -18.22 33.39 12.31
C LEU A 317 -17.50 32.05 12.35
N ARG A 318 -18.25 30.95 12.22
CA ARG A 318 -17.67 29.60 12.11
C ARG A 318 -16.82 29.55 10.82
N PRO A 319 -15.52 29.18 10.89
CA PRO A 319 -14.72 29.01 9.69
C PRO A 319 -15.32 27.89 8.82
N ALA A 320 -15.35 28.11 7.51
CA ALA A 320 -15.80 27.08 6.59
C ALA A 320 -14.87 25.86 6.68
N GLN A 321 -15.45 24.68 6.85
CA GLN A 321 -14.67 23.44 6.77
C GLN A 321 -14.23 23.23 5.32
N ARG A 322 -13.00 22.74 5.17
CA ARG A 322 -12.41 22.43 3.87
C ARG A 322 -12.23 20.94 3.76
N PHE A 323 -12.52 20.38 2.60
CA PHE A 323 -12.32 18.98 2.30
C PHE A 323 -11.28 18.85 1.19
N PRO A 324 -10.35 17.90 1.30
CA PRO A 324 -9.37 17.65 0.26
C PRO A 324 -10.05 17.02 -0.94
N VAL A 325 -9.89 17.65 -2.10
CA VAL A 325 -10.27 17.12 -3.41
C VAL A 325 -9.01 16.67 -4.11
N ILE A 326 -8.96 15.38 -4.45
CA ILE A 326 -7.84 14.79 -5.16
C ILE A 326 -8.09 14.90 -6.66
N ILE A 327 -7.12 15.49 -7.33
CA ILE A 327 -7.18 15.82 -8.75
C ILE A 327 -6.01 15.14 -9.44
N GLU A 328 -6.30 14.53 -10.58
CA GLU A 328 -5.30 13.97 -11.47
C GLU A 328 -5.08 14.86 -12.69
N PHE A 329 -3.85 14.89 -13.19
CA PHE A 329 -3.54 15.59 -14.44
C PHE A 329 -4.03 14.77 -15.63
N SER A 330 -4.44 15.45 -16.69
CA SER A 330 -4.65 14.84 -18.01
C SER A 330 -3.33 14.26 -18.55
N GLU A 331 -3.42 13.27 -19.45
CA GLU A 331 -2.23 12.63 -20.05
C GLU A 331 -1.29 13.64 -20.72
N ASP A 332 -1.84 14.59 -21.48
CA ASP A 332 -1.06 15.64 -22.16
C ASP A 332 -0.36 16.56 -21.15
N SER A 333 -1.06 16.95 -20.08
CA SER A 333 -0.49 17.78 -19.02
C SER A 333 0.62 17.03 -18.27
N MET A 334 0.40 15.74 -17.98
CA MET A 334 1.39 14.89 -17.32
C MET A 334 2.66 14.74 -18.16
N ASN A 335 2.55 14.57 -19.48
CA ASN A 335 3.70 14.47 -20.37
C ASN A 335 4.55 15.76 -20.37
N LYS A 336 3.91 16.94 -20.46
CA LYS A 336 4.60 18.24 -20.37
C LYS A 336 5.29 18.44 -19.01
N LEU A 337 4.64 18.02 -17.92
CA LEU A 337 5.21 18.10 -16.57
C LEU A 337 6.43 17.18 -16.39
N ARG A 338 6.44 16.01 -17.06
CA ARG A 338 7.59 15.10 -17.05
C ARG A 338 8.80 15.69 -17.79
N ASP A 339 8.58 16.33 -18.94
CA ASP A 339 9.66 16.92 -19.73
C ASP A 339 10.31 18.12 -19.04
N SER A 340 9.51 18.94 -18.35
CA SER A 340 9.97 20.16 -17.68
C SER A 340 10.69 19.92 -16.34
N ARG A 341 10.60 18.70 -15.77
CA ARG A 341 11.15 18.33 -14.44
C ARG A 341 10.79 19.32 -13.31
N ALA A 342 9.73 20.10 -13.49
CA ALA A 342 9.35 21.16 -12.56
C ALA A 342 8.39 20.71 -11.46
N ILE A 343 7.97 19.44 -11.49
CA ILE A 343 7.13 18.86 -10.43
C ILE A 343 7.96 18.79 -9.15
N ARG A 344 7.54 19.58 -8.15
CA ARG A 344 8.08 19.53 -6.80
C ARG A 344 6.99 19.03 -5.87
N ALA A 345 7.23 17.90 -5.20
CA ALA A 345 6.33 17.41 -4.16
C ALA A 345 6.18 18.49 -3.06
N GLY A 346 4.95 18.77 -2.66
CA GLY A 346 4.61 19.86 -1.74
C GLY A 346 4.55 21.25 -2.38
N GLY A 347 4.81 21.38 -3.68
CA GLY A 347 4.69 22.64 -4.41
C GLY A 347 3.27 23.20 -4.35
N GLN A 348 3.16 24.53 -4.33
CA GLN A 348 1.88 25.22 -4.31
C GLN A 348 1.22 25.20 -5.70
N ALA A 349 -0.10 25.13 -5.69
CA ALA A 349 -0.92 25.13 -6.88
C ALA A 349 -2.21 25.90 -6.62
N GLU A 350 -2.75 26.45 -7.70
CA GLU A 350 -4.09 27.00 -7.75
C GLU A 350 -4.96 26.10 -8.61
N VAL A 351 -6.20 25.87 -8.17
CA VAL A 351 -7.14 24.99 -8.85
C VAL A 351 -8.48 25.68 -9.01
N MET A 352 -9.02 25.61 -10.22
CA MET A 352 -10.41 25.99 -10.51
C MET A 352 -11.15 24.81 -11.12
N ALA A 353 -12.31 24.47 -10.57
CA ALA A 353 -13.16 23.41 -11.11
C ALA A 353 -14.31 23.98 -11.95
N PHE A 354 -14.69 23.24 -13.00
CA PHE A 354 -15.76 23.61 -13.92
C PHE A 354 -16.88 22.55 -13.93
N PRO A 355 -17.69 22.46 -12.85
CA PRO A 355 -18.70 21.40 -12.68
C PRO A 355 -19.90 21.49 -13.64
N THR A 356 -20.19 22.67 -14.20
CA THR A 356 -21.34 22.89 -15.09
C THR A 356 -20.88 23.26 -16.49
N GLN A 357 -21.26 22.46 -17.49
CA GLN A 357 -20.96 22.76 -18.90
C GLN A 357 -21.86 23.89 -19.41
N GLY A 358 -21.30 24.84 -20.16
CA GLY A 358 -22.05 25.96 -20.75
C GLY A 358 -22.33 27.15 -19.82
N ASN A 359 -21.78 27.15 -18.61
CA ASN A 359 -21.88 28.30 -17.71
C ASN A 359 -21.09 29.51 -18.27
N PRO A 360 -21.71 30.70 -18.42
CA PRO A 360 -21.02 31.91 -18.90
C PRO A 360 -19.85 32.35 -17.99
N LEU A 361 -19.77 31.86 -16.75
CA LEU A 361 -18.65 32.11 -15.84
C LEU A 361 -17.40 31.30 -16.19
N ASN A 362 -17.52 30.16 -16.86
CA ASN A 362 -16.38 29.31 -17.22
C ASN A 362 -15.32 30.01 -18.09
N PRO A 363 -15.67 30.70 -19.20
CA PRO A 363 -14.68 31.41 -20.00
C PRO A 363 -14.01 32.55 -19.22
N LEU A 364 -14.77 33.24 -18.35
CA LEU A 364 -14.25 34.30 -17.49
C LEU A 364 -13.31 33.74 -16.42
N GLY A 365 -13.64 32.57 -15.84
CA GLY A 365 -12.78 31.85 -14.91
C GLY A 365 -11.47 31.38 -15.53
N ARG A 366 -11.51 30.84 -16.77
CA ARG A 366 -10.29 30.48 -17.52
C ARG A 366 -9.42 31.69 -17.84
N LEU A 367 -10.03 32.81 -18.23
CA LEU A 367 -9.31 34.05 -18.49
C LEU A 367 -8.67 34.59 -17.19
N PHE A 368 -9.40 34.56 -16.08
CA PHE A 368 -8.88 34.92 -14.76
C PHE A 368 -7.70 34.04 -14.38
N LEU A 369 -7.82 32.73 -14.52
CA LEU A 369 -6.76 31.77 -14.18
C LEU A 369 -5.53 31.92 -15.08
N GLY A 370 -5.71 32.24 -16.37
CA GLY A 370 -4.61 32.59 -17.28
C GLY A 370 -3.90 33.88 -16.87
N LEU A 371 -4.65 34.89 -16.43
CA LEU A 371 -4.10 36.12 -15.85
C LEU A 371 -3.32 35.84 -14.56
N MET A 372 -3.88 35.01 -13.66
CA MET A 372 -3.24 34.59 -12.41
C MET A 372 -1.97 33.79 -12.66
N SER A 373 -1.98 32.89 -13.65
CA SER A 373 -0.80 32.15 -14.10
C SER A 373 0.31 33.08 -14.59
N TRP A 374 -0.02 34.24 -15.18
CA TRP A 374 0.99 35.22 -15.57
C TRP A 374 1.43 36.11 -14.40
N LEU A 375 0.50 36.42 -13.48
CA LEU A 375 0.79 37.14 -12.24
C LEU A 375 1.67 36.35 -11.27
N SER A 376 1.70 35.02 -11.35
CA SER A 376 2.64 34.22 -10.55
C SER A 376 4.10 34.42 -10.94
N TYR A 377 4.42 35.10 -12.05
CA TYR A 377 5.78 35.62 -12.30
C TYR A 377 6.18 36.76 -11.35
N ALA A 378 5.21 37.45 -10.74
CA ALA A 378 5.44 38.68 -10.00
C ALA A 378 5.67 38.48 -8.48
N TYR A 379 5.47 37.28 -7.95
CA TYR A 379 5.70 36.99 -6.52
C TYR A 379 6.69 35.85 -6.29
#